data_AF-A0AAW9SHL6-F1
#
_entry.id   AF-A0AAW9SHL6-F1
#
_cell.length_a   1.000
_cell.length_b   1.000
_cell.length_c   1.000
_cell.angle_alpha   90.00
_cell.angle_beta   90.00
_cell.angle_gamma   90.00
#
_symmetry.space_group_name_H-M   'P 1'
#
loop_
_entity.id
_entity.type
_entity.pdbx_description
1 polymer ?
#
loop_
_entity_poly.entity_id
_entity_poly.type
_entity_poly.pdbx_seq_one_letter_code
_entity_poly.pdbx_strand_id
1 'polypeptide(L)'
;MITWVFDEGSFVPSTKITQEDVYSIVTDYIGKPIAAYNGVGNLVWEVEYDIYGNIRSQTKGEQHFMPFRYQGQYEDAELDGLMYNRFRYYDGNRGMYISQDPIGLAGNNPNIYGYVSGRVDASKVWGISTISHLLFPVFTTSPPNHLFFCG
;
A
#
# COMPACT_ATOMS: atom_id res chain seq x y z
N MET A 1 -6.89 9.98 17.28
CA MET A 1 -7.15 8.57 16.92
C MET A 1 -7.75 8.53 15.52
N ILE A 2 -7.18 7.73 14.63
CA ILE A 2 -7.64 7.53 13.26
C ILE A 2 -7.97 6.04 13.09
N THR A 3 -9.10 5.72 12.48
CA THR A 3 -9.50 4.34 12.13
C THR A 3 -9.62 4.23 10.61
N TRP A 4 -9.02 3.18 10.06
CA TRP A 4 -9.09 2.87 8.63
C TRP A 4 -9.94 1.63 8.40
N VAL A 5 -10.87 1.72 7.45
CA VAL A 5 -11.72 0.63 7.00
C VAL A 5 -11.24 0.18 5.62
N PHE A 6 -11.19 -1.14 5.42
CA PHE A 6 -10.74 -1.76 4.18
C PHE A 6 -11.82 -2.66 3.62
N ASP A 7 -11.77 -2.89 2.30
CA ASP A 7 -12.63 -3.88 1.64
C ASP A 7 -12.35 -5.29 2.17
N GLU A 8 -13.38 -6.13 2.19
CA GLU A 8 -13.31 -7.47 2.78
C GLU A 8 -12.26 -8.34 2.05
N GLY A 9 -11.34 -8.92 2.82
CA GLY A 9 -10.27 -9.76 2.29
C GLY A 9 -9.21 -9.02 1.47
N SER A 10 -9.18 -7.69 1.53
CA SER A 10 -8.32 -6.83 0.72
C SER A 10 -7.57 -5.81 1.58
N PHE A 11 -6.56 -5.16 0.98
CA PHE A 11 -5.84 -4.02 1.57
C PHE A 11 -6.24 -2.69 0.91
N VAL A 12 -7.39 -2.66 0.26
CA VAL A 12 -7.93 -1.47 -0.40
C VAL A 12 -8.69 -0.64 0.62
N PRO A 13 -8.23 0.59 0.93
CA PRO A 13 -8.88 1.43 1.92
C PRO A 13 -10.17 2.02 1.35
N SER A 14 -11.26 1.90 2.09
CA SER A 14 -12.59 2.37 1.69
C SER A 14 -13.07 3.56 2.52
N THR A 15 -12.69 3.64 3.80
CA THR A 15 -13.11 4.75 4.67
C THR A 15 -12.03 5.13 5.68
N LYS A 16 -11.85 6.43 5.91
CA LYS A 16 -11.04 6.99 6.99
C LYS A 16 -11.98 7.65 8.01
N ILE A 17 -11.91 7.23 9.26
CA ILE A 17 -12.71 7.78 10.35
C ILE A 17 -11.78 8.50 11.31
N THR A 18 -12.04 9.78 11.56
CA THR A 18 -11.34 10.58 12.57
C THR A 18 -12.32 11.00 13.67
N GLN A 19 -11.84 11.77 14.66
CA GLN A 19 -12.73 12.37 15.66
C GLN A 19 -13.59 13.51 15.07
N GLU A 20 -13.15 14.07 13.94
CA GLU A 20 -13.77 15.25 13.33
C GLU A 20 -14.75 14.88 12.23
N ASP A 21 -14.41 13.90 11.39
CA ASP A 21 -15.22 13.55 10.22
C ASP A 21 -14.99 12.10 9.75
N VAL A 22 -15.85 11.67 8.83
CA VAL A 22 -15.75 10.41 8.09
C VAL A 22 -15.47 10.72 6.63
N TYR A 23 -14.42 10.11 6.09
CA TYR A 23 -14.02 10.31 4.70
C TYR A 23 -14.19 9.04 3.88
N SER A 24 -14.92 9.16 2.79
CA SER A 24 -15.06 8.11 1.77
C SER A 24 -13.87 8.15 0.82
N ILE A 25 -13.22 7.02 0.62
CA ILE A 25 -12.01 6.90 -0.19
C ILE A 25 -12.39 6.29 -1.55
N VAL A 26 -11.90 6.90 -2.63
CA VAL A 26 -12.03 6.40 -3.99
C VAL A 26 -10.70 5.83 -4.43
N THR A 27 -10.73 4.62 -4.97
CA THR A 27 -9.53 3.91 -5.44
C THR A 27 -9.56 3.65 -6.93
N ASP A 28 -8.38 3.52 -7.52
CA ASP A 28 -8.19 3.05 -8.90
C ASP A 28 -8.52 1.54 -9.05
N TYR A 29 -8.50 1.01 -10.28
CA TYR A 29 -8.85 -0.40 -10.58
C TYR A 29 -7.96 -1.44 -9.89
N ILE A 30 -6.75 -1.05 -9.46
CA ILE A 30 -5.83 -1.88 -8.66
C ILE A 30 -5.94 -1.63 -7.15
N GLY A 31 -6.85 -0.77 -6.71
CA GLY A 31 -7.08 -0.48 -5.29
C GLY A 31 -6.16 0.56 -4.66
N LYS A 32 -5.50 1.39 -5.49
CA LYS A 32 -4.68 2.52 -5.04
C LYS A 32 -5.59 3.73 -4.76
N PRO A 33 -5.55 4.36 -3.57
CA PRO A 33 -6.42 5.48 -3.25
C PRO A 33 -6.05 6.72 -4.07
N ILE A 34 -7.00 7.29 -4.82
CA ILE A 34 -6.77 8.45 -5.71
C ILE A 34 -7.49 9.72 -5.24
N ALA A 35 -8.59 9.58 -4.49
CA ALA A 35 -9.35 10.71 -3.99
C ALA A 35 -10.04 10.38 -2.66
N ALA A 36 -10.40 11.41 -1.89
CA ALA A 36 -11.23 11.29 -0.71
C ALA A 36 -12.24 12.43 -0.60
N TYR A 37 -13.44 12.09 -0.12
CA TYR A 37 -14.55 13.00 0.08
C TYR A 37 -14.97 12.99 1.54
N ASN A 38 -15.37 14.14 2.08
CA ASN A 38 -15.89 14.23 3.45
C ASN A 38 -17.35 13.72 3.55
N GLY A 39 -17.92 13.70 4.76
CA GLY A 39 -19.29 13.21 4.98
C GLY A 39 -20.39 14.00 4.25
N VAL A 40 -20.09 15.19 3.74
CA VAL A 40 -21.00 16.05 2.96
C VAL A 40 -20.84 15.83 1.45
N GLY A 41 -19.82 15.08 1.02
CA GLY A 41 -19.52 14.82 -0.39
C GLY A 41 -18.60 15.85 -1.05
N ASN A 42 -17.91 16.68 -0.28
CA ASN A 42 -16.89 17.59 -0.82
C ASN A 42 -15.56 16.86 -0.99
N LEU A 43 -14.90 17.05 -2.14
CA LEU A 43 -13.55 16.56 -2.39
C LEU A 43 -12.58 17.23 -1.40
N VAL A 44 -11.86 16.46 -0.60
CA VAL A 44 -10.90 16.98 0.40
C VAL A 44 -9.45 16.62 0.08
N TRP A 45 -9.24 15.55 -0.68
CA TRP A 45 -7.92 15.08 -1.06
C TRP A 45 -7.99 14.43 -2.43
N GLU A 46 -7.00 14.70 -3.27
CA GLU A 46 -6.89 14.14 -4.62
C GLU A 46 -5.43 14.11 -5.06
N VAL A 47 -5.03 12.99 -5.66
CA VAL A 47 -3.64 12.77 -6.07
C VAL A 47 -3.57 11.97 -7.38
N GLU A 48 -2.56 12.30 -8.18
CA GLU A 48 -2.14 11.53 -9.34
C GLU A 48 -0.79 10.88 -9.07
N TYR A 49 -0.70 9.58 -9.33
CA TYR A 49 0.53 8.82 -9.19
C TYR A 49 1.22 8.58 -10.52
N ASP A 50 2.53 8.40 -10.48
CA ASP A 50 3.27 7.80 -11.59
C ASP A 50 3.11 6.26 -11.64
N ILE A 51 3.81 5.63 -12.59
CA ILE A 51 3.81 4.17 -12.76
C ILE A 51 4.56 3.42 -11.66
N TYR A 52 5.39 4.11 -10.87
CA TYR A 52 6.21 3.55 -9.79
C TYR A 52 5.58 3.76 -8.42
N GLY A 53 4.50 4.54 -8.32
CA GLY A 53 3.76 4.81 -7.09
C GLY A 53 4.12 6.13 -6.41
N ASN A 54 4.98 6.96 -7.00
CA ASN A 54 5.25 8.29 -6.47
C ASN A 54 4.10 9.23 -6.78
N ILE A 55 3.93 10.25 -5.94
CA ILE A 55 3.01 11.35 -6.20
C ILE A 55 3.59 12.21 -7.32
N ARG A 56 2.90 12.27 -8.47
CA ARG A 56 3.25 13.15 -9.58
C ARG A 56 2.65 14.53 -9.41
N SER A 57 1.39 14.58 -8.98
CA SER A 57 0.67 15.82 -8.71
C SER A 57 -0.31 15.57 -7.58
N GLN A 58 -0.34 16.47 -6.61
CA GLN A 58 -1.37 16.50 -5.59
C GLN A 58 -2.20 17.77 -5.78
N THR A 59 -3.40 17.60 -6.33
CA THR A 59 -4.29 18.73 -6.65
C THR A 59 -4.95 19.28 -5.39
N LYS A 60 -5.21 18.43 -4.37
CA LYS A 60 -5.91 18.84 -3.16
C LYS A 60 -5.49 18.05 -1.91
N GLY A 61 -5.65 18.69 -0.76
CA GLY A 61 -5.49 18.09 0.57
C GLY A 61 -4.06 18.12 1.09
N GLU A 62 -3.88 17.60 2.30
CA GLU A 62 -2.57 17.50 2.95
C GLU A 62 -1.76 16.33 2.39
N GLN A 63 -0.43 16.47 2.35
CA GLN A 63 0.48 15.45 1.78
C GLN A 63 0.32 14.08 2.43
N HIS A 64 0.24 14.04 3.77
CA HIS A 64 0.16 12.81 4.55
C HIS A 64 -1.28 12.41 4.90
N PHE A 65 -2.28 12.96 4.21
CA PHE A 65 -3.68 12.62 4.46
C PHE A 65 -3.95 11.12 4.21
N MET A 66 -3.31 10.56 3.18
CA MET A 66 -3.44 9.16 2.76
C MET A 66 -2.06 8.51 2.75
N PRO A 67 -1.72 7.65 3.73
CA PRO A 67 -0.40 7.03 3.77
C PRO A 67 -0.32 5.76 2.91
N PHE A 68 -1.46 5.21 2.46
CA PHE A 68 -1.48 3.99 1.65
C PHE A 68 -1.09 4.27 0.20
N ARG A 69 -0.38 3.32 -0.41
CA ARG A 69 0.05 3.38 -1.82
C ARG A 69 -0.52 2.20 -2.59
N TYR A 70 0.32 1.34 -3.15
CA TYR A 70 -0.13 0.04 -3.63
C TYR A 70 -0.65 -0.81 -2.45
N GLN A 71 -1.44 -1.85 -2.74
CA GLN A 71 -1.97 -2.74 -1.69
C GLN A 71 -0.85 -3.29 -0.81
N GLY A 72 -0.94 -3.05 0.51
CA GLY A 72 0.07 -3.45 1.48
C GLY A 72 1.24 -2.49 1.67
N GLN A 73 1.33 -1.41 0.88
CA GLN A 73 2.36 -0.39 1.00
C GLN A 73 1.90 0.79 1.85
N TYR A 74 2.79 1.22 2.72
CA TYR A 74 2.64 2.41 3.55
C TYR A 74 3.80 3.37 3.27
N GLU A 75 3.50 4.63 2.96
CA GLU A 75 4.52 5.66 2.85
C GLU A 75 5.02 6.06 4.24
N ASP A 76 6.33 6.04 4.42
CA ASP A 76 6.95 6.55 5.63
C ASP A 76 7.13 8.06 5.52
N ALA A 77 6.41 8.83 6.35
CA ALA A 77 6.46 10.29 6.34
C ALA A 77 7.82 10.85 6.81
N GLU A 78 8.61 10.07 7.55
CA GLU A 78 9.95 10.48 7.97
C GLU A 78 11.00 10.21 6.89
N LEU A 79 10.74 9.24 6.01
CA LEU A 79 11.65 8.80 4.96
C LEU A 79 11.07 9.14 3.59
N ASP A 80 11.28 10.38 3.18
CA ASP A 80 10.77 10.97 1.94
C ASP A 80 10.97 10.04 0.72
N GLY A 81 9.87 9.62 0.11
CA GLY A 81 9.85 8.76 -1.08
C GLY A 81 10.09 7.26 -0.84
N LEU A 82 10.17 6.80 0.42
CA LEU A 82 10.25 5.37 0.75
C LEU A 82 8.90 4.81 1.17
N MET A 83 8.50 3.74 0.49
CA MET A 83 7.32 2.96 0.84
C MET A 83 7.74 1.69 1.58
N TYR A 84 7.22 1.52 2.78
CA TYR A 84 7.36 0.28 3.53
C TYR A 84 6.40 -0.78 3.00
N ASN A 85 6.98 -1.87 2.49
CA ASN A 85 6.34 -3.18 2.40
C ASN A 85 6.80 -3.99 3.62
N ARG A 86 5.93 -4.83 4.19
CA ARG A 86 6.17 -5.59 5.45
C ARG A 86 7.62 -6.05 5.72
N PHE A 87 8.37 -6.48 4.71
CA PHE A 87 9.77 -6.92 4.90
C PHE A 87 10.83 -6.04 4.24
N ARG A 88 10.45 -5.03 3.45
CA ARG A 88 11.40 -4.22 2.65
C ARG A 88 10.89 -2.81 2.39
N TYR A 89 11.82 -1.86 2.33
CA TYR A 89 11.55 -0.51 1.83
C TYR A 89 11.73 -0.46 0.30
N TYR A 90 10.69 0.00 -0.37
CA TYR A 90 10.67 0.26 -1.80
C TYR A 90 10.91 1.75 -2.04
N ASP A 91 11.83 2.05 -2.96
CA ASP A 91 12.12 3.40 -3.39
C ASP A 91 11.43 3.64 -4.73
N GLY A 92 10.41 4.49 -4.72
CA GLY A 92 9.67 4.82 -5.92
C GLY A 92 10.47 5.63 -6.93
N ASN A 93 11.49 6.40 -6.52
CA ASN A 93 12.34 7.15 -7.46
C ASN A 93 13.22 6.21 -8.29
N ARG A 94 13.68 5.11 -7.67
CA ARG A 94 14.51 4.09 -8.33
C ARG A 94 13.69 2.95 -8.92
N GLY A 95 12.43 2.81 -8.54
CA GLY A 95 11.55 1.71 -8.95
C GLY A 95 11.99 0.35 -8.39
N MET A 96 12.70 0.33 -7.25
CA MET A 96 13.31 -0.89 -6.71
C MET A 96 13.40 -0.89 -5.19
N TYR A 97 13.62 -2.05 -4.58
CA TYR A 97 13.88 -2.17 -3.15
C TYR A 97 15.29 -1.68 -2.80
N ILE A 98 15.43 -1.04 -1.64
CA ILE A 98 16.73 -0.61 -1.11
C ILE A 98 17.47 -1.75 -0.38
N SER A 99 16.78 -2.84 -0.08
CA SER A 99 17.33 -4.05 0.54
C SER A 99 17.14 -5.29 -0.35
N GLN A 100 18.05 -6.26 -0.20
CA GLN A 100 17.96 -7.55 -0.90
C GLN A 100 16.71 -8.33 -0.45
N ASP A 101 16.10 -9.08 -1.38
CA ASP A 101 15.04 -10.03 -1.05
C ASP A 101 15.55 -11.02 0.02
N PRO A 102 14.89 -11.14 1.18
CA PRO A 102 15.28 -12.09 2.23
C PRO A 102 15.27 -13.55 1.75
N ILE A 103 14.48 -13.87 0.72
CA ILE A 103 14.46 -15.20 0.09
C ILE A 103 15.65 -15.39 -0.87
N GLY A 104 16.30 -14.30 -1.29
CA GLY A 104 17.44 -14.31 -2.20
C GLY A 104 17.11 -15.00 -3.52
N LEU A 105 18.07 -15.75 -4.05
CA LEU A 105 17.89 -16.48 -5.31
C LEU A 105 16.88 -17.64 -5.20
N ALA A 106 16.47 -18.04 -4.00
CA ALA A 106 15.45 -19.06 -3.82
C ALA A 106 14.05 -18.58 -4.25
N GLY A 107 13.86 -17.27 -4.45
CA GLY A 107 12.64 -16.69 -5.03
C GLY A 107 12.55 -16.83 -6.56
N ASN A 108 13.57 -17.43 -7.19
CA ASN A 108 13.70 -17.57 -8.65
C ASN A 108 13.58 -16.23 -9.42
N ASN A 109 13.96 -15.13 -8.76
CA ASN A 109 14.02 -13.81 -9.36
C ASN A 109 15.51 -13.43 -9.56
N PRO A 110 15.97 -13.22 -10.80
CA PRO A 110 17.37 -12.83 -11.05
C PRO A 110 17.69 -11.42 -10.51
N ASN A 111 16.67 -10.59 -10.27
CA ASN A 111 16.84 -9.27 -9.68
C ASN A 111 16.38 -9.26 -8.21
N ILE A 112 17.31 -9.53 -7.29
CA ILE A 112 17.07 -9.58 -5.84
C ILE A 112 16.65 -8.23 -5.22
N TYR A 113 16.81 -7.12 -5.94
CA TYR A 113 16.32 -5.80 -5.55
C TYR A 113 15.06 -5.38 -6.33
N GLY A 114 14.65 -6.18 -7.32
CA GLY A 114 13.57 -5.82 -8.23
C GLY A 114 12.21 -5.84 -7.55
N TYR A 115 11.39 -4.84 -7.87
CA TYR A 115 9.96 -4.92 -7.64
C TYR A 115 9.33 -5.80 -8.73
N VAL A 116 8.51 -6.78 -8.33
CA VAL A 116 7.96 -7.77 -9.26
C VAL A 116 6.99 -7.08 -10.23
N SER A 117 7.31 -7.04 -11.52
CA SER A 117 6.42 -6.52 -12.57
C SER A 117 5.37 -7.57 -12.94
N GLY A 118 4.08 -7.24 -12.81
CA GLY A 118 2.97 -8.19 -13.07
C GLY A 118 1.67 -7.83 -12.32
N ARG A 119 0.67 -8.72 -12.36
CA ARG A 119 -0.60 -8.57 -11.61
C ARG A 119 -0.34 -8.42 -10.10
N VAL A 120 -1.07 -7.54 -9.40
CA VAL A 120 -1.01 -7.45 -7.93
C VAL A 120 -1.47 -8.79 -7.34
N ASP A 121 -0.62 -9.42 -6.56
CA ASP A 121 -0.88 -10.67 -5.84
C ASP A 121 -0.34 -10.58 -4.40
N ALA A 122 -0.58 -11.61 -3.60
CA ALA A 122 -0.17 -11.64 -2.20
C ALA A 122 1.36 -11.48 -2.03
N SER A 123 2.17 -11.97 -2.97
CA SER A 123 3.64 -11.86 -2.89
C SER A 123 4.10 -10.41 -2.93
N LYS A 124 3.42 -9.58 -3.71
CA LYS A 124 3.68 -8.13 -3.83
C LYS A 124 3.27 -7.35 -2.59
N VAL A 125 2.14 -7.70 -1.96
CA VAL A 125 1.70 -7.12 -0.68
C VAL A 125 2.74 -7.39 0.42
N TRP A 126 3.39 -8.55 0.39
CA TRP A 126 4.45 -8.88 1.34
C TRP A 126 5.81 -8.31 0.97
N GLY A 127 5.97 -7.82 -0.26
CA GLY A 127 7.25 -7.41 -0.80
C GLY A 127 8.24 -8.57 -0.86
N ILE A 128 7.81 -9.73 -1.35
CA ILE A 128 8.62 -10.94 -1.54
C ILE A 128 8.35 -11.51 -2.94
N SER A 129 9.35 -12.06 -3.61
CA SER A 129 9.14 -12.81 -4.86
C SER A 129 8.99 -14.31 -4.59
N THR A 130 7.80 -14.89 -4.85
CA THR A 130 7.52 -16.33 -4.69
C THR A 130 6.93 -16.91 -5.98
N ILE A 131 7.23 -18.19 -6.28
CA ILE A 131 6.75 -18.92 -7.46
C ILE A 131 5.21 -18.99 -7.49
N SER A 132 4.59 -18.60 -8.61
CA SER A 132 3.13 -18.58 -8.84
C SER A 132 2.47 -19.95 -9.08
N HIS A 133 3.19 -21.07 -8.91
CA HIS A 133 2.71 -22.41 -9.29
C HIS A 133 2.79 -23.49 -8.22
N LEU A 134 3.32 -23.22 -7.02
CA LEU A 134 3.31 -24.20 -5.93
C LEU A 134 2.96 -23.50 -4.61
N LEU A 135 1.77 -23.86 -4.08
CA LEU A 135 1.20 -23.54 -2.75
C LEU A 135 0.27 -22.31 -2.65
N PHE A 136 -0.94 -22.43 -3.18
CA PHE A 136 -2.09 -22.40 -2.25
C PHE A 136 -2.04 -23.75 -1.53
N PRO A 137 -1.63 -23.86 -0.25
CA PRO A 137 -2.24 -23.13 0.87
C PRO A 137 -1.22 -22.66 1.94
N VAL A 138 -1.28 -21.40 2.33
CA VAL A 138 -0.97 -21.04 3.73
C VAL A 138 -2.29 -20.58 4.34
N PHE A 139 -3.16 -21.54 4.64
CA PHE A 139 -4.20 -21.34 5.64
C PHE A 139 -3.63 -21.68 7.02
N THR A 140 -4.20 -21.02 8.03
CA THR A 140 -3.94 -21.09 9.47
C THR A 140 -2.76 -20.22 9.92
N THR A 141 -2.92 -19.16 10.71
CA THR A 141 -4.04 -18.67 11.52
C THR A 141 -4.02 -17.14 11.47
N SER A 142 -5.16 -16.49 11.26
CA SER A 142 -5.26 -15.08 11.66
C SER A 142 -4.97 -14.99 13.16
N PRO A 143 -4.11 -14.08 13.64
CA PRO A 143 -4.33 -13.54 14.95
C PRO A 143 -5.67 -12.78 14.87
N PRO A 144 -6.63 -13.05 15.76
CA PRO A 144 -7.77 -12.18 15.89
C PRO A 144 -7.23 -10.84 16.41
N ASN A 145 -7.72 -9.74 15.86
CA ASN A 145 -7.56 -8.40 16.41
C ASN A 145 -6.16 -7.79 16.22
N HIS A 146 -5.92 -7.21 15.05
CA HIS A 146 -5.07 -6.03 14.98
C HIS A 146 -5.87 -4.88 14.38
N LEU A 147 -6.54 -4.16 15.28
CA LEU A 147 -6.83 -2.74 15.07
C LEU A 147 -5.49 -2.05 14.81
N PHE A 148 -5.28 -1.57 13.59
CA PHE A 148 -4.19 -0.66 13.29
C PHE A 148 -4.53 0.69 13.93
N PHE A 149 -4.16 0.84 15.21
CA PHE A 149 -4.09 2.15 15.83
C PHE A 149 -2.80 2.82 15.38
N CYS A 150 -2.91 3.85 14.54
CA CYS A 150 -1.89 4.88 14.45
C CYS A 150 -2.06 5.78 15.68
N GLY A 151 -1.13 5.68 16.63
CA GLY A 151 -1.03 6.52 17.81
C GLY A 151 -0.17 7.75 17.56
#